data_AF-A0AAU7QX43-F1
#
_entry.id   AF-A0AAU7QX43-F1
#
_cell.length_a   1.000
_cell.length_b   1.000
_cell.length_c   1.000
_cell.angle_alpha   90.00
_cell.angle_beta   90.00
_cell.angle_gamma   90.00
#
_symmetry.space_group_name_H-M   'P 1'
#
loop_
_entity.id
_entity.type
_entity.pdbx_description
1 polymer ?
#
loop_
_entity_poly.entity_id
_entity_poly.type
_entity_poly.pdbx_seq_one_letter_code
_entity_poly.pdbx_strand_id
1 'polypeptide(L)'
;MGLRALVGTEGADGVYVARGVQHDGCPTMVVPALSVLLHELCGHRPERAAAVLLQNDWSRLFAVPGTGPSGRTVGVPSESYPVQTGRIAEARAGDREWAYLFGGHRLHVYLGVFPERGPKRWEAWACWSLHELGDLSQLDLLEVQKAGYAAQWRASDYRGYMEAVREAARDSTRIQLMEAGR
;
A
#
# COMPACT_ATOMS: atom_id res chain seq x y z
N MET A 1 5.59 7.66 11.87
CA MET A 1 4.49 8.00 10.95
C MET A 1 3.62 6.75 10.77
N GLY A 2 2.29 6.90 10.71
CA GLY A 2 1.36 5.75 10.62
C GLY A 2 1.40 5.05 9.25
N LEU A 3 0.89 3.82 9.21
CA LEU A 3 0.67 3.06 7.97
C LEU A 3 -0.31 3.85 7.08
N ARG A 4 0.14 4.20 5.87
CA ARG A 4 -0.65 4.88 4.85
C ARG A 4 -0.95 3.90 3.73
N ALA A 5 -2.11 4.06 3.10
CA ALA A 5 -2.43 3.36 1.87
C ALA A 5 -2.89 4.35 0.81
N LEU A 6 -2.62 4.04 -0.45
CA LEU A 6 -3.22 4.69 -1.61
C LEU A 6 -4.41 3.87 -2.07
N VAL A 7 -5.54 4.52 -2.36
CA VAL A 7 -6.71 3.91 -3.00
C VAL A 7 -7.07 4.73 -4.24
N GLY A 8 -7.38 4.06 -5.34
CA GLY A 8 -7.64 4.77 -6.59
C GLY A 8 -7.73 3.87 -7.81
N THR A 9 -7.26 4.38 -8.94
CA THR A 9 -7.26 3.68 -10.22
C THR A 9 -5.87 3.61 -10.82
N GLU A 10 -5.66 2.59 -11.66
CA GLU A 10 -4.49 2.42 -12.50
C GLU A 10 -4.92 2.26 -13.97
N GLY A 11 -4.32 3.06 -14.85
CA GLY A 11 -4.45 2.94 -16.29
C GLY A 11 -3.54 1.83 -16.86
N ALA A 12 -3.82 1.40 -18.09
CA ALA A 12 -3.03 0.37 -18.77
C ALA A 12 -1.56 0.76 -19.02
N ASP A 13 -1.25 2.06 -18.94
CA ASP A 13 0.09 2.64 -19.03
C ASP A 13 0.82 2.70 -17.66
N GLY A 14 0.21 2.14 -16.61
CA GLY A 14 0.74 2.15 -15.24
C GLY A 14 0.67 3.50 -14.55
N VAL A 15 -0.04 4.48 -15.14
CA VAL A 15 -0.34 5.76 -14.49
C VAL A 15 -1.50 5.54 -13.53
N TYR A 16 -1.33 5.97 -12.29
CA TYR A 16 -2.36 5.91 -11.28
C TYR A 16 -2.88 7.28 -10.91
N VAL A 17 -4.15 7.32 -10.52
CA VAL A 17 -4.77 8.45 -9.83
C VAL A 17 -5.34 7.92 -8.54
N ALA A 18 -4.82 8.38 -7.40
CA ALA A 18 -5.15 7.82 -6.10
C ALA A 18 -5.19 8.88 -5.01
N ARG A 19 -5.78 8.52 -3.87
CA ARG A 19 -5.81 9.34 -2.66
C ARG A 19 -5.28 8.52 -1.49
N GLY A 20 -4.67 9.22 -0.53
CA GLY A 20 -4.22 8.62 0.72
C GLY A 20 -5.38 8.27 1.65
N VAL A 21 -5.22 7.18 2.42
CA VAL A 21 -6.08 6.78 3.53
C VAL A 21 -5.21 6.50 4.75
N GLN A 22 -5.63 6.95 5.94
CA GLN A 22 -4.88 6.82 7.18
C GLN A 22 -5.39 5.67 8.04
N HIS A 23 -4.47 4.87 8.60
CA HIS A 23 -4.78 3.72 9.46
C HIS A 23 -5.59 2.63 8.74
N ASP A 24 -5.27 1.36 9.03
CA ASP A 24 -5.88 0.20 8.37
C ASP A 24 -5.57 0.04 6.88
N GLY A 25 -4.42 0.54 6.41
CA GLY A 25 -3.90 0.39 5.05
C GLY A 25 -3.41 -1.02 4.71
N CYS A 26 -4.04 -2.06 5.25
CA CYS A 26 -3.62 -3.45 5.10
C CYS A 26 -4.71 -4.29 4.41
N PRO A 27 -4.34 -5.38 3.69
CA PRO A 27 -5.27 -6.13 2.87
C PRO A 27 -6.54 -6.59 3.60
N THR A 28 -6.45 -6.99 4.87
CA THR A 28 -7.60 -7.49 5.64
C THR A 28 -8.67 -6.44 5.95
N MET A 29 -8.36 -5.15 5.76
CA MET A 29 -9.28 -4.04 6.07
C MET A 29 -9.71 -3.32 4.81
N VAL A 30 -8.76 -2.98 3.94
CA VAL A 30 -9.03 -2.21 2.72
C VAL A 30 -9.78 -3.04 1.69
N VAL A 31 -9.37 -4.31 1.47
CA VAL A 31 -9.97 -5.13 0.41
C VAL A 31 -11.45 -5.41 0.68
N PRO A 32 -11.89 -5.78 1.90
CA PRO A 32 -13.31 -5.89 2.20
C PRO A 32 -14.08 -4.58 2.01
N ALA A 33 -13.50 -3.44 2.41
CA ALA A 33 -14.15 -2.14 2.26
C ALA A 33 -14.33 -1.75 0.78
N LEU A 34 -13.34 -2.04 -0.05
CA LEU A 34 -13.40 -1.85 -1.51
C LEU A 34 -14.39 -2.82 -2.17
N SER A 35 -14.47 -4.05 -1.67
CA SER A 35 -15.44 -5.05 -2.13
C SER A 35 -16.89 -4.58 -1.90
N VAL A 36 -17.21 -4.15 -0.67
CA VAL A 36 -18.52 -3.57 -0.32
C VAL A 36 -18.82 -2.33 -1.17
N LEU A 37 -17.85 -1.42 -1.31
CA LEU A 37 -18.04 -0.22 -2.14
C LEU A 37 -18.39 -0.58 -3.58
N LEU A 38 -17.70 -1.56 -4.16
CA LEU A 38 -17.90 -1.98 -5.53
C LEU A 38 -19.22 -2.73 -5.73
N HIS A 39 -19.45 -3.78 -4.93
CA HIS A 39 -20.57 -4.70 -5.12
C HIS A 39 -21.88 -4.13 -4.58
N GLU A 40 -21.88 -3.63 -3.34
CA GLU A 40 -23.10 -3.19 -2.68
C GLU A 40 -23.48 -1.75 -3.06
N LEU A 41 -22.52 -0.82 -3.06
CA LEU A 41 -22.81 0.62 -3.25
C LEU A 41 -22.79 1.05 -4.72
N CYS A 42 -21.91 0.44 -5.52
CA CYS A 42 -21.70 0.83 -6.92
C CYS A 42 -22.30 -0.16 -7.93
N GLY A 43 -22.83 -1.30 -7.49
CA GLY A 43 -23.48 -2.30 -8.36
C GLY A 43 -22.54 -2.90 -9.39
N HIS A 44 -21.34 -3.32 -8.96
CA HIS A 44 -20.28 -3.90 -9.79
C HIS A 44 -19.71 -2.97 -10.87
N ARG A 45 -19.83 -1.65 -10.70
CA ARG A 45 -19.29 -0.64 -11.64
C ARG A 45 -17.98 -0.04 -11.13
N PRO A 46 -16.81 -0.51 -11.60
CA PRO A 46 -15.52 -0.02 -11.10
C PRO A 46 -15.28 1.46 -11.34
N GLU A 47 -15.78 2.01 -12.44
CA GLU A 47 -15.65 3.43 -12.77
C GLU A 47 -16.37 4.30 -11.74
N ARG A 48 -17.53 3.82 -11.27
CA ARG A 48 -18.29 4.49 -10.21
C ARG A 48 -17.59 4.37 -8.86
N ALA A 49 -17.09 3.18 -8.52
CA ALA A 49 -16.33 2.96 -7.29
C ALA A 49 -15.08 3.86 -7.24
N ALA A 50 -14.34 3.93 -8.35
CA ALA A 50 -13.21 4.83 -8.54
C ALA A 50 -13.59 6.30 -8.36
N ALA A 51 -14.67 6.75 -8.99
CA ALA A 51 -15.15 8.13 -8.84
C ALA A 51 -15.48 8.46 -7.37
N VAL A 52 -16.14 7.54 -6.66
CA VAL A 52 -16.45 7.70 -5.23
C VAL A 52 -15.17 7.79 -4.39
N LEU A 53 -14.16 6.96 -4.66
CA LEU A 53 -12.89 7.01 -3.95
C LEU A 53 -12.15 8.34 -4.13
N LEU A 54 -12.20 8.92 -5.34
CA LEU A 54 -11.46 10.14 -5.66
C LEU A 54 -12.19 11.43 -5.25
N GLN A 55 -13.52 11.43 -5.24
CA GLN A 55 -14.35 12.58 -4.87
C GLN A 55 -14.47 12.78 -3.36
N ASN A 56 -14.36 11.69 -2.59
CA ASN A 56 -14.48 11.75 -1.14
C ASN A 56 -13.08 11.69 -0.53
N ASP A 57 -12.86 12.50 0.49
CA ASP A 57 -11.65 12.38 1.28
C ASP A 57 -11.86 11.32 2.36
N TRP A 58 -10.95 10.36 2.47
CA TRP A 58 -11.08 9.24 3.39
C TRP A 58 -9.92 9.31 4.38
N SER A 59 -10.17 9.79 5.60
CA SER A 59 -9.20 9.64 6.68
C SER A 59 -9.03 8.18 7.07
N ARG A 60 -10.08 7.34 6.99
CA ARG A 60 -10.06 5.89 7.24
C ARG A 60 -10.99 5.21 6.27
N LEU A 61 -10.73 3.94 5.95
CA LEU A 61 -11.61 3.11 5.14
C LEU A 61 -11.70 1.70 5.74
N PHE A 62 -12.87 1.29 6.18
CA PHE A 62 -13.10 -0.07 6.70
C PHE A 62 -14.53 -0.53 6.43
N ALA A 63 -14.69 -1.85 6.35
CA ALA A 63 -15.99 -2.52 6.41
C ALA A 63 -16.28 -2.92 7.87
N VAL A 64 -17.50 -2.72 8.34
CA VAL A 64 -17.91 -3.14 9.69
C VAL A 64 -18.27 -4.65 9.67
N PRO A 65 -17.53 -5.52 10.40
CA PRO A 65 -17.88 -6.93 10.48
C PRO A 65 -19.27 -7.14 11.10
N GLY A 66 -20.01 -8.14 10.63
CA GLY A 66 -21.31 -8.53 11.22
C GLY A 66 -22.52 -7.73 10.76
N THR A 67 -22.38 -6.84 9.76
CA THR A 67 -23.52 -6.10 9.19
C THR A 67 -24.25 -6.85 8.05
N GLY A 68 -23.97 -8.15 7.86
CA GLY A 68 -24.62 -8.98 6.84
C GLY A 68 -24.35 -8.47 5.42
N PRO A 69 -25.18 -8.82 4.42
CA PRO A 69 -25.11 -8.30 3.04
C PRO A 69 -25.42 -6.81 2.89
N SER A 70 -25.33 -6.07 3.99
CA SER A 70 -25.44 -4.62 4.10
C SER A 70 -24.20 -4.06 4.80
N GLY A 71 -23.03 -4.55 4.38
CA GLY A 71 -21.74 -4.03 4.79
C GLY A 71 -21.78 -2.52 4.68
N ARG A 72 -21.67 -1.80 5.82
CA ARG A 72 -21.46 -0.36 5.73
C ARG A 72 -19.97 -0.15 5.52
N THR A 73 -19.59 0.32 4.33
CA THR A 73 -18.31 1.03 4.17
C THR A 73 -18.40 2.29 5.00
N VAL A 74 -17.73 2.28 6.15
CA VAL A 74 -17.57 3.49 6.95
C VAL A 74 -16.20 4.02 6.59
N GLY A 75 -16.19 5.14 5.90
CA GLY A 75 -15.00 5.94 5.83
C GLY A 75 -15.23 7.27 6.52
N VAL A 76 -14.22 7.68 7.28
CA VAL A 76 -14.28 8.91 8.07
C VAL A 76 -13.77 10.03 7.17
N PRO A 77 -14.55 11.07 6.85
CA PRO A 77 -14.09 12.15 5.98
C PRO A 77 -12.80 12.80 6.51
N SER A 78 -11.90 13.20 5.63
CA SER A 78 -10.78 14.12 5.96
C SER A 78 -10.87 15.39 5.12
N GLU A 79 -9.98 16.35 5.36
CA GLU A 79 -9.74 17.45 4.40
C GLU A 79 -8.28 17.45 3.91
N SER A 80 -7.52 16.39 4.23
CA SER A 80 -6.06 16.44 4.31
C SER A 80 -5.31 15.57 3.29
N TYR A 81 -5.98 14.70 2.54
CA TYR A 81 -5.29 13.83 1.56
C TYR A 81 -5.58 14.27 0.13
N PRO A 82 -4.78 15.13 -0.51
CA PRO A 82 -5.04 15.51 -1.90
C PRO A 82 -5.00 14.30 -2.84
N VAL A 83 -5.72 14.41 -3.96
CA VAL A 83 -5.57 13.46 -5.08
C VAL A 83 -4.15 13.56 -5.61
N GLN A 84 -3.54 12.41 -5.85
CA GLN A 84 -2.18 12.27 -6.35
C GLN A 84 -2.21 11.51 -7.67
N THR A 85 -1.31 11.90 -8.57
CA THR A 85 -1.07 11.20 -9.84
C THR A 85 0.38 10.82 -9.91
N GLY A 86 0.65 9.60 -10.37
CA GLY A 86 2.01 9.09 -10.53
C GLY A 86 2.04 7.90 -11.47
N ARG A 87 3.23 7.31 -11.66
CA ARG A 87 3.40 6.08 -12.43
C ARG A 87 4.01 5.01 -11.53
N ILE A 88 3.41 3.83 -11.45
CA ILE A 88 3.82 2.78 -10.50
C ILE A 88 5.30 2.41 -10.64
N ALA A 89 5.80 2.34 -11.87
CA ALA A 89 7.20 1.99 -12.14
C ALA A 89 8.22 3.07 -11.71
N GLU A 90 7.80 4.34 -11.64
CA GLU A 90 8.68 5.49 -11.39
C GLU A 90 8.49 6.09 -9.99
N ALA A 91 7.29 5.93 -9.43
CA ALA A 91 6.90 6.49 -8.14
C ALA A 91 7.64 5.80 -6.99
N ARG A 92 8.02 6.60 -5.99
CA ARG A 92 8.59 6.10 -4.74
C ARG A 92 7.47 5.86 -3.75
N ALA A 93 7.37 4.63 -3.25
CA ALA A 93 6.49 4.33 -2.14
C ALA A 93 6.99 5.01 -0.85
N GLY A 94 6.06 5.47 -0.03
CA GLY A 94 6.28 5.94 1.33
C GLY A 94 6.58 4.79 2.29
N ASP A 95 6.84 5.10 3.57
CA ASP A 95 7.17 4.07 4.55
C ASP A 95 5.97 3.17 4.87
N ARG A 96 6.23 1.85 4.91
CA ARG A 96 5.24 0.76 5.07
C ARG A 96 3.92 0.97 4.31
N GLU A 97 4.00 1.52 3.10
CA GLU A 97 2.86 1.91 2.30
C GLU A 97 2.34 0.78 1.41
N TRP A 98 1.02 0.71 1.25
CA TRP A 98 0.30 -0.15 0.31
C TRP A 98 -0.45 0.70 -0.72
N ALA A 99 -0.67 0.18 -1.92
CA ALA A 99 -1.56 0.81 -2.90
C ALA A 99 -2.58 -0.20 -3.41
N TYR A 100 -3.84 0.23 -3.49
CA TYR A 100 -5.00 -0.57 -3.91
C TYR A 100 -5.66 0.15 -5.09
N LEU A 101 -5.42 -0.33 -6.30
CA LEU A 101 -5.74 0.38 -7.53
C LEU A 101 -6.67 -0.46 -8.40
N PHE A 102 -7.84 0.07 -8.70
CA PHE A 102 -8.73 -0.52 -9.70
C PHE A 102 -8.14 -0.32 -11.09
N GLY A 103 -7.87 -1.41 -11.80
CA GLY A 103 -7.31 -1.43 -13.15
C GLY A 103 -8.08 -2.41 -14.03
N GLY A 104 -8.81 -1.90 -15.03
CA GLY A 104 -9.69 -2.71 -15.86
C GLY A 104 -10.70 -3.49 -15.02
N HIS A 105 -10.63 -4.83 -15.08
CA HIS A 105 -11.51 -5.75 -14.34
C HIS A 105 -10.84 -6.35 -13.10
N ARG A 106 -9.82 -5.67 -12.54
CA ARG A 106 -9.04 -6.16 -11.40
C ARG A 106 -8.78 -5.09 -10.35
N LEU A 107 -8.53 -5.54 -9.13
CA LEU A 107 -7.89 -4.77 -8.07
C LEU A 107 -6.42 -5.17 -8.00
N HIS A 108 -5.53 -4.24 -8.32
CA HIS A 108 -4.09 -4.38 -8.19
C HIS A 108 -3.65 -3.90 -6.81
N VAL A 109 -2.88 -4.73 -6.12
CA VAL A 109 -2.31 -4.40 -4.82
C VAL A 109 -0.80 -4.36 -4.92
N TYR A 110 -0.26 -3.19 -4.60
CA TYR A 110 1.18 -2.95 -4.57
C TYR A 110 1.67 -2.76 -3.15
N LEU A 111 2.88 -3.26 -2.90
CA LEU A 111 3.59 -3.09 -1.65
C LEU A 111 4.80 -2.19 -1.86
N GLY A 112 4.94 -1.16 -1.02
CA GLY A 112 6.17 -0.41 -0.95
C GLY A 112 7.26 -1.26 -0.30
N VAL A 113 8.29 -1.61 -1.08
CA VAL A 113 9.43 -2.43 -0.64
C VAL A 113 10.77 -1.72 -0.86
N PHE A 114 11.71 -1.99 0.04
CA PHE A 114 13.09 -1.54 -0.14
C PHE A 114 13.88 -2.62 -0.89
N PRO A 115 14.35 -2.34 -2.12
CA PRO A 115 15.29 -3.23 -2.78
C PRO A 115 16.66 -3.19 -2.07
N GLU A 116 17.51 -4.18 -2.34
CA GLU A 116 18.89 -4.24 -1.83
C GLU A 116 19.70 -2.98 -2.15
N ARG A 117 19.46 -2.40 -3.33
CA ARG A 117 20.08 -1.15 -3.79
C ARG A 117 19.03 -0.20 -4.36
N GLY A 118 19.16 1.08 -4.03
CA GLY A 118 18.32 2.16 -4.59
C GLY A 118 17.18 2.64 -3.67
N PRO A 119 16.29 3.50 -4.16
CA PRO A 119 15.16 4.00 -3.39
C PRO A 119 14.08 2.94 -3.22
N LYS A 120 13.16 3.19 -2.28
CA LYS A 120 11.94 2.39 -2.12
C LYS A 120 11.12 2.44 -3.41
N ARG A 121 10.53 1.30 -3.80
CA ARG A 121 9.72 1.17 -5.03
C ARG A 121 8.44 0.40 -4.74
N TRP A 122 7.47 0.52 -5.64
CA TRP A 122 6.29 -0.32 -5.66
C TRP A 122 6.64 -1.70 -6.23
N GLU A 123 6.13 -2.75 -5.60
CA GLU A 123 6.17 -4.12 -6.10
C GLU A 123 4.75 -4.68 -6.14
N ALA A 124 4.40 -5.35 -7.25
CA ALA A 124 3.11 -6.02 -7.38
C ALA A 124 3.05 -7.15 -6.34
N TRP A 125 2.04 -7.10 -5.48
CA TRP A 125 1.97 -7.98 -4.31
C TRP A 125 0.78 -8.94 -4.35
N ALA A 126 -0.38 -8.44 -4.74
CA ALA A 126 -1.56 -9.25 -5.01
C ALA A 126 -2.37 -8.63 -6.14
N CYS A 127 -3.19 -9.46 -6.78
CA CYS A 127 -4.05 -9.02 -7.87
C CYS A 127 -5.27 -9.92 -7.87
N TRP A 128 -6.45 -9.30 -7.80
CA TRP A 128 -7.71 -10.04 -7.76
C TRP A 128 -8.66 -9.54 -8.83
N SER A 129 -9.44 -10.44 -9.42
CA SER A 129 -10.57 -10.03 -10.26
C SER A 129 -11.61 -9.28 -9.43
N LEU A 130 -12.28 -8.30 -10.04
CA LEU A 130 -13.36 -7.57 -9.35
C LEU A 130 -14.54 -8.47 -8.96
N HIS A 131 -14.68 -9.61 -9.63
CA HIS A 131 -15.74 -10.57 -9.32
C HIS A 131 -15.43 -11.32 -8.03
N GLU A 132 -14.20 -11.79 -7.85
CA GLU A 132 -13.83 -12.62 -6.70
C GLU A 132 -13.66 -11.82 -5.38
N LEU A 133 -13.61 -10.48 -5.43
CA LEU A 133 -13.45 -9.64 -4.24
C LEU A 133 -14.50 -9.90 -3.16
N GLY A 134 -15.71 -10.33 -3.53
CA GLY A 134 -16.79 -10.67 -2.59
C GLY A 134 -16.61 -12.02 -1.91
N ASP A 135 -15.83 -12.90 -2.52
CA ASP A 135 -15.64 -14.30 -2.10
C ASP A 135 -14.29 -14.52 -1.40
N LEU A 136 -13.42 -13.51 -1.37
CA LEU A 136 -12.11 -13.60 -0.71
C LEU A 136 -12.27 -13.90 0.78
N SER A 137 -11.65 -14.99 1.23
CA SER A 137 -11.66 -15.34 2.63
C SER A 137 -10.78 -14.40 3.45
N GLN A 138 -11.16 -14.17 4.70
CA GLN A 138 -10.33 -13.39 5.63
C GLN A 138 -8.95 -14.02 5.84
N LEU A 139 -8.84 -15.35 5.72
CA LEU A 139 -7.57 -16.07 5.83
C LEU A 139 -6.63 -15.77 4.67
N ASP A 140 -7.14 -15.74 3.43
CA ASP A 140 -6.32 -15.42 2.24
C ASP A 140 -5.76 -14.00 2.34
N LEU A 141 -6.60 -13.05 2.74
CA LEU A 141 -6.19 -11.66 2.97
C LEU A 141 -5.15 -11.55 4.10
N LEU A 142 -5.30 -12.35 5.16
CA LEU A 142 -4.37 -12.37 6.27
C LEU A 142 -3.00 -12.92 5.86
N GLU A 143 -2.95 -13.95 5.02
CA GLU A 143 -1.69 -14.50 4.51
C GLU A 143 -0.96 -13.49 3.60
N VAL A 144 -1.68 -12.80 2.71
CA VAL A 144 -1.11 -11.72 1.88
C VAL A 144 -0.53 -10.60 2.77
N GLN A 145 -1.26 -10.22 3.82
CA GLN A 145 -0.83 -9.21 4.77
C GLN A 145 0.42 -9.63 5.56
N LYS A 146 0.43 -10.84 6.13
CA LYS A 146 1.58 -11.39 6.87
C LYS A 146 2.82 -11.43 5.99
N ALA A 147 2.68 -11.94 4.76
CA ALA A 147 3.77 -11.99 3.80
C ALA A 147 4.33 -10.60 3.49
N GLY A 148 3.45 -9.62 3.27
CA GLY A 148 3.84 -8.23 3.00
C GLY A 148 4.60 -7.59 4.16
N TYR A 149 4.09 -7.74 5.38
CA TYR A 149 4.78 -7.24 6.57
C TYR A 149 6.12 -7.94 6.80
N ALA A 150 6.20 -9.25 6.60
CA ALA A 150 7.46 -9.99 6.72
C ALA A 150 8.50 -9.51 5.67
N ALA A 151 8.08 -9.17 4.46
CA ALA A 151 8.96 -8.60 3.44
C ALA A 151 9.47 -7.21 3.84
N GLN A 152 8.57 -6.31 4.28
CA GLN A 152 8.92 -4.96 4.72
C GLN A 152 9.85 -4.97 5.94
N TRP A 153 9.60 -5.87 6.91
CA TRP A 153 10.45 -6.05 8.08
C TRP A 153 11.85 -6.52 7.70
N ARG A 154 11.97 -7.61 6.93
CA ARG A 154 13.28 -8.11 6.48
C ARG A 154 14.09 -7.05 5.73
N ALA A 155 13.43 -6.26 4.89
CA ALA A 155 14.09 -5.18 4.16
C ALA A 155 14.55 -4.03 5.07
N SER A 156 13.79 -3.73 6.13
CA SER A 156 14.17 -2.76 7.16
C SER A 156 15.38 -3.24 7.97
N ASP A 157 15.37 -4.49 8.45
CA ASP A 157 16.45 -5.07 9.24
C ASP A 157 17.75 -5.15 8.44
N TYR A 158 17.66 -5.59 7.18
CA TYR A 158 18.81 -5.64 6.28
C TYR A 158 19.45 -4.26 6.08
N ARG A 159 18.65 -3.20 5.95
CA ARG A 159 19.17 -1.84 5.83
C ARG A 159 19.84 -1.35 7.10
N GLY A 160 19.22 -1.56 8.26
CA GLY A 160 19.82 -1.22 9.54
C GLY A 160 21.18 -1.90 9.71
N TYR A 161 21.27 -3.18 9.34
CA TYR A 161 22.54 -3.91 9.31
C TYR A 161 23.56 -3.29 8.35
N MET A 162 23.18 -3.03 7.09
CA MET A 162 24.10 -2.44 6.10
C MET A 162 24.55 -1.02 6.43
N GLU A 163 23.72 -0.24 7.12
CA GLU A 163 24.10 1.08 7.65
C GLU A 163 25.15 0.95 8.75
N ALA A 164 24.94 0.05 9.71
CA ALA A 164 25.92 -0.23 10.77
C ALA A 164 27.27 -0.73 10.21
N VAL A 165 27.25 -1.59 9.18
CA VAL A 165 28.47 -2.05 8.49
C VAL A 165 29.23 -0.89 7.84
N ARG A 166 28.52 0.04 7.18
CA ARG A 166 29.14 1.22 6.55
C ARG A 166 29.73 2.18 7.58
N GLU A 167 29.06 2.36 8.71
CA GLU A 167 29.55 3.19 9.82
C GLU A 167 30.84 2.60 10.40
N ALA A 168 30.85 1.31 10.71
CA ALA A 168 32.04 0.61 11.20
C ALA A 168 33.23 0.68 10.21
N ALA A 169 32.97 0.55 8.90
CA ALA A 169 34.00 0.67 7.86
C ALA A 169 34.59 2.09 7.77
N ARG A 170 33.77 3.13 7.93
CA ARG A 170 34.22 4.53 7.96
C ARG A 170 35.08 4.80 9.19
N ASP A 171 34.68 4.30 10.35
CA ASP A 171 35.43 4.45 11.59
C ASP A 171 36.79 3.74 11.51
N SER A 172 36.81 2.52 10.96
CA SER A 172 38.06 1.78 10.72
C SER A 172 39.01 2.54 9.77
N THR A 173 38.47 3.11 8.68
CA THR A 173 39.25 3.92 7.73
C THR A 173 39.79 5.20 8.39
N ARG A 174 38.98 5.86 9.23
CA ARG A 174 39.38 7.06 9.97
C ARG A 174 40.52 6.77 10.96
N ILE A 175 40.45 5.64 11.67
CA ILE A 175 41.49 5.22 12.62
C ILE A 175 42.81 4.96 11.87
N GLN A 176 42.77 4.22 10.76
CA GLN A 176 43.96 3.93 9.95
C GLN A 176 44.63 5.20 9.40
N LEU A 177 43.86 6.19 8.96
CA LEU A 177 44.39 7.47 8.51
C LEU A 177 45.04 8.30 9.64
N MET A 178 44.55 8.18 10.88
CA MET A 178 45.14 8.85 12.03
C MET A 178 46.43 8.18 12.52
N GLU A 179 46.60 6.87 12.30
CA GLU A 179 47.81 6.13 12.62
C GLU A 179 48.90 6.29 11.56
N ALA A 180 48.55 6.37 10.27
CA ALA A 180 49.49 6.57 9.17
C ALA A 180 50.07 7.99 9.06
N GLY A 181 49.49 8.96 9.79
CA GLY A 181 49.95 10.35 9.86
C GLY A 181 50.87 10.67 11.05
N ARG A 182 51.30 9.66 11.82
CA ARG A 182 52.31 9.78 12.89
C ARG A 182 53.64 9.18 12.44
#